data_AF-A0A968JLK8-F1
#
_entry.id   AF-A0A968JLK8-F1
#
_cell.length_a   1.000
_cell.length_b   1.000
_cell.length_c   1.000
_cell.angle_alpha   90.00
_cell.angle_beta   90.00
_cell.angle_gamma   90.00
#
_symmetry.space_group_name_H-M   'P 1'
#
loop_
_entity.id
_entity.type
_entity.pdbx_description
1 polymer ?
#
loop_
_entity_poly.entity_id
_entity_poly.type
_entity_poly.pdbx_seq_one_letter_code
_entity_poly.pdbx_strand_id
1 'polypeptide(L)'
;MNTRQSLFVSEYLKSLNATDAAIKAGYSKKTAYSIGERLLKNVEVAKKIMEQREKIEKNAELTVTDIVREIREIALNAKSETNRLRAYDMLMKHLGGYSDLKLNINSLPDSDLDRVIDILIARSTYDE
;
A
#
# COMPACT_ATOMS: atom_id res chain seq x y z
N MET A 1 -9.79 6.03 23.09
CA MET A 1 -9.30 6.74 21.90
C MET A 1 -9.82 8.17 21.92
N ASN A 2 -8.94 9.16 21.68
CA ASN A 2 -9.33 10.58 21.67
C ASN A 2 -9.74 11.09 20.28
N THR A 3 -10.32 12.28 20.20
CA THR A 3 -10.81 12.87 18.93
C THR A 3 -9.74 12.96 17.84
N ARG A 4 -8.51 13.34 18.20
CA ARG A 4 -7.41 13.45 17.22
C ARG A 4 -6.95 12.08 16.72
N GLN A 5 -6.92 11.07 17.58
CA GLN A 5 -6.65 9.69 17.18
C GLN A 5 -7.74 9.14 16.25
N SER A 6 -9.02 9.41 16.54
CA SER A 6 -10.13 9.03 15.66
C SER A 6 -10.03 9.69 14.28
N LEU A 7 -9.70 10.98 14.23
CA LEU A 7 -9.45 11.69 12.97
C LEU A 7 -8.24 11.12 12.22
N PHE A 8 -7.16 10.82 12.94
CA PHE A 8 -5.98 10.18 12.37
C PHE A 8 -6.34 8.84 11.70
N VAL A 9 -7.10 7.98 12.36
CA VAL A 9 -7.55 6.69 11.79
C VAL A 9 -8.31 6.92 10.48
N SER A 10 -9.29 7.85 10.48
CA SER A 10 -10.08 8.17 9.29
C SER A 10 -9.23 8.69 8.13
N GLU A 11 -8.31 9.63 8.39
CA GLU A 11 -7.46 10.21 7.35
C GLU A 11 -6.37 9.24 6.86
N TYR A 12 -5.89 8.37 7.76
CA TYR A 12 -4.92 7.34 7.41
C TYR A 12 -5.55 6.30 6.48
N LEU A 13 -6.78 5.84 6.74
CA LEU A 13 -7.44 4.87 5.87
C LEU A 13 -7.72 5.39 4.46
N LYS A 14 -7.84 6.71 4.28
CA LYS A 14 -8.04 7.33 2.95
C LYS A 14 -6.76 7.40 2.12
N SER A 15 -5.63 7.69 2.77
CA SER A 15 -4.38 8.07 2.08
C SER A 15 -3.23 7.07 2.27
N LEU A 16 -3.33 6.21 3.27
CA LEU A 16 -2.25 5.35 3.79
C LEU A 16 -0.96 6.12 4.09
N ASN A 17 -1.06 7.43 4.34
CA ASN A 17 0.05 8.30 4.65
C ASN A 17 -0.07 8.78 6.10
N ALA A 18 0.75 8.20 6.99
CA ALA A 18 0.71 8.51 8.42
C ALA A 18 1.05 9.98 8.72
N THR A 19 1.96 10.58 7.96
CA THR A 19 2.36 11.98 8.18
C THR A 19 1.24 12.93 7.81
N ASP A 20 0.66 12.76 6.61
CA ASP A 20 -0.46 13.58 6.14
C ASP A 20 -1.70 13.39 7.02
N ALA A 21 -2.01 12.15 7.40
CA ALA A 21 -3.09 11.84 8.33
C ALA A 21 -2.91 12.53 9.69
N ALA A 22 -1.69 12.57 10.23
CA ALA A 22 -1.40 13.29 11.48
C ALA A 22 -1.58 14.80 11.32
N ILE A 23 -1.17 15.39 10.20
CA ILE A 23 -1.38 16.83 9.93
C ILE A 23 -2.89 17.14 9.90
N LYS A 24 -3.67 16.35 9.15
CA LYS A 24 -5.12 16.54 9.01
C LYS A 24 -5.88 16.27 10.31
N ALA A 25 -5.37 15.38 11.16
CA ALA A 25 -5.88 15.15 12.50
C ALA A 25 -5.55 16.26 13.52
N GLY A 26 -4.88 17.33 13.09
CA GLY A 26 -4.58 18.49 13.93
C GLY A 26 -3.30 18.36 14.76
N TYR A 27 -2.37 17.50 14.37
CA TYR A 27 -1.03 17.48 14.94
C TYR A 27 -0.12 18.51 14.24
N SER A 28 0.91 18.98 14.96
CA SER A 28 1.87 19.94 14.41
C SER A 28 2.60 19.36 13.20
N LYS A 29 2.68 20.12 12.10
CA LYS A 29 3.43 19.74 10.90
C LYS A 29 4.89 19.37 11.21
N LYS A 30 5.51 20.05 12.18
CA LYS A 30 6.91 19.80 12.57
C LYS A 30 7.14 18.42 13.18
N THR A 31 6.11 17.83 13.80
CA THR A 31 6.20 16.55 14.51
C THR A 31 5.27 15.48 13.93
N ALA A 32 4.53 15.80 12.87
CA ALA A 32 3.54 14.90 12.29
C ALA A 32 4.14 13.57 11.82
N TYR A 33 5.37 13.59 11.29
CA TYR A 33 6.08 12.38 10.89
C TYR A 33 6.28 11.40 12.06
N SER A 34 6.90 11.86 13.16
CA SER A 34 7.16 11.01 14.32
C SER A 34 5.87 10.65 15.07
N ILE A 35 4.89 11.55 15.10
CA ILE A 35 3.58 11.29 15.70
C ILE A 35 2.82 10.23 14.90
N GLY A 36 2.80 10.31 13.56
CA GLY A 36 2.14 9.34 12.70
C GLY A 36 2.67 7.93 12.93
N GLU A 37 3.98 7.75 12.90
CA GLU A 37 4.63 6.47 13.21
C GLU A 37 4.28 5.94 14.61
N ARG A 38 4.28 6.82 15.61
CA ARG A 38 3.92 6.44 16.98
C ARG A 38 2.44 6.05 17.10
N LEU A 39 1.56 6.71 16.36
CA LEU A 39 0.13 6.40 16.33
C LEU A 39 -0.12 5.06 15.65
N LEU A 40 0.60 4.70 14.59
CA LEU A 40 0.50 3.38 13.97
C LEU A 40 0.92 2.24 14.93
N LYS A 41 1.87 2.50 15.83
CA LYS A 41 2.32 1.54 16.85
C LYS A 41 1.45 1.54 18.11
N ASN A 42 0.53 2.48 18.24
CA ASN A 42 -0.37 2.53 19.39
C ASN A 42 -1.43 1.44 19.26
N VAL A 43 -1.51 0.55 20.25
CA VAL A 43 -2.39 -0.64 20.23
C VAL A 43 -3.85 -0.28 19.95
N GLU A 44 -4.37 0.78 20.55
CA GLU A 44 -5.77 1.19 20.37
C GLU A 44 -6.04 1.71 18.95
N VAL A 45 -5.11 2.52 18.41
CA VAL A 45 -5.20 3.06 17.06
C VAL A 45 -5.04 1.95 16.01
N ALA A 46 -4.05 1.07 16.18
CA ALA A 46 -3.81 -0.07 15.30
C ALA A 46 -5.02 -1.01 15.24
N LYS A 47 -5.59 -1.33 16.41
CA LYS A 47 -6.83 -2.11 16.50
C LYS A 47 -7.97 -1.42 15.74
N LYS A 48 -8.12 -0.10 15.88
CA LYS A 48 -9.20 0.61 15.20
C LYS A 48 -9.05 0.66 13.68
N ILE A 49 -7.82 0.82 13.21
CA ILE A 49 -7.49 0.72 11.77
C ILE A 49 -7.90 -0.66 11.26
N MET A 50 -7.52 -1.74 11.94
CA MET A 50 -7.91 -3.10 11.55
C MET A 50 -9.44 -3.28 11.51
N GLU A 51 -10.15 -2.92 12.58
CA GLU A 51 -11.63 -3.02 12.63
C GLU A 51 -12.31 -2.29 11.47
N GLN A 52 -11.82 -1.10 11.11
CA GLN A 52 -12.38 -0.33 10.00
C GLN A 52 -12.00 -0.92 8.64
N ARG A 53 -10.79 -1.47 8.48
CA ARG A 53 -10.41 -2.20 7.25
C ARG A 53 -11.28 -3.43 7.05
N GLU A 54 -11.46 -4.25 8.07
CA GLU A 54 -12.35 -5.43 8.00
C GLU A 54 -13.78 -5.03 7.64
N LYS A 55 -14.29 -3.92 8.19
CA LYS A 55 -15.62 -3.41 7.85
C LYS A 55 -15.69 -2.93 6.40
N ILE A 56 -14.66 -2.26 5.90
CA ILE A 56 -14.57 -1.82 4.50
C ILE A 56 -14.51 -3.05 3.60
N GLU A 57 -13.67 -4.03 3.89
CA GLU A 57 -13.54 -5.29 3.14
C GLU A 57 -14.86 -6.05 3.11
N LYS A 58 -15.53 -6.20 4.25
CA LYS A 58 -16.84 -6.85 4.33
C LYS A 58 -17.93 -6.13 3.53
N ASN A 59 -17.89 -4.80 3.48
CA ASN A 59 -18.87 -3.99 2.77
C ASN A 59 -18.55 -3.82 1.27
N ALA A 60 -17.29 -3.96 0.88
CA ALA A 60 -16.85 -3.76 -0.50
C ALA A 60 -17.28 -4.90 -1.42
N GLU A 61 -17.67 -6.06 -0.87
CA GLU A 61 -17.98 -7.31 -1.60
C GLU A 61 -16.88 -7.76 -2.58
N LEU A 62 -15.73 -7.09 -2.57
CA LEU A 62 -14.58 -7.30 -3.43
C LEU A 62 -13.42 -7.67 -2.52
N THR A 63 -12.92 -8.89 -2.70
CA THR A 63 -11.67 -9.29 -2.04
C THR A 63 -10.49 -8.66 -2.75
N VAL A 64 -9.36 -8.59 -2.06
CA VAL A 64 -8.08 -8.20 -2.66
C VAL A 64 -7.76 -9.06 -3.89
N THR A 65 -8.09 -10.35 -3.85
CA THR A 65 -7.94 -11.28 -4.97
C THR A 65 -8.78 -10.87 -6.18
N ASP A 66 -10.03 -10.44 -5.95
CA ASP A 66 -10.90 -9.97 -7.03
C ASP A 66 -10.34 -8.69 -7.68
N ILE A 67 -9.85 -7.75 -6.86
CA ILE A 67 -9.21 -6.53 -7.34
C ILE A 67 -7.94 -6.85 -8.16
N VAL A 68 -7.10 -7.78 -7.70
CA VAL A 68 -5.89 -8.22 -8.42
C VAL A 68 -6.24 -8.85 -9.77
N ARG A 69 -7.27 -9.69 -9.80
CA ARG A 69 -7.78 -10.30 -11.04
C ARG A 69 -8.28 -9.24 -12.02
N GLU A 70 -9.07 -8.28 -11.55
CA GLU A 70 -9.56 -7.19 -12.38
C GLU A 70 -8.44 -6.30 -12.91
N ILE A 71 -7.46 -5.94 -12.08
CA ILE A 71 -6.30 -5.14 -12.51
C ILE A 71 -5.48 -5.90 -13.57
N ARG A 72 -5.32 -7.22 -13.42
CA ARG A 72 -4.67 -8.07 -14.44
C ARG A 72 -5.42 -8.03 -15.76
N GLU A 73 -6.75 -8.18 -15.73
CA GLU A 73 -7.57 -8.12 -16.94
C GLU A 73 -7.52 -6.71 -17.59
N ILE A 74 -7.51 -5.64 -16.80
CA ILE A 74 -7.30 -4.28 -17.30
C ILE A 74 -5.92 -4.16 -17.93
N ALA A 75 -4.86 -4.70 -17.31
CA ALA A 75 -3.50 -4.64 -17.86
C ALA A 75 -3.38 -5.36 -19.21
N LEU A 76 -4.01 -6.54 -19.33
CA LEU A 76 -4.02 -7.33 -20.58
C LEU A 76 -4.79 -6.63 -21.70
N ASN A 77 -5.88 -5.95 -21.37
CA ASN A 77 -6.77 -5.31 -22.35
C ASN A 77 -6.52 -3.80 -22.52
N ALA A 78 -5.57 -3.22 -21.79
CA ALA A 78 -5.28 -1.79 -21.84
C ALA A 78 -4.67 -1.39 -23.20
N LYS A 79 -5.42 -0.61 -23.97
CA LYS A 79 -4.97 0.00 -25.23
C LYS A 79 -3.87 1.04 -25.04
N SER A 80 -3.86 1.71 -23.89
CA SER A 80 -2.85 2.71 -23.54
C SER A 80 -1.73 2.07 -22.72
N GLU A 81 -0.50 2.26 -23.16
CA GLU A 81 0.70 1.83 -22.45
C GLU A 81 0.78 2.41 -21.03
N THR A 82 0.42 3.69 -20.85
CA THR A 82 0.38 4.35 -19.54
C THR A 82 -0.59 3.67 -18.56
N ASN A 83 -1.78 3.27 -19.04
CA ASN A 83 -2.75 2.59 -18.19
C ASN A 83 -2.29 1.18 -17.82
N ARG A 84 -1.64 0.48 -18.76
CA ARG A 84 -1.04 -0.83 -18.52
C ARG A 84 0.09 -0.76 -17.50
N LEU A 85 0.99 0.22 -17.62
CA LEU A 85 2.08 0.44 -16.65
C LEU A 85 1.55 0.76 -15.25
N ARG A 86 0.49 1.57 -15.13
CA ARG A 86 -0.15 1.84 -13.84
C ARG A 86 -0.78 0.60 -13.22
N ALA A 87 -1.46 -0.23 -14.02
CA ALA A 87 -2.03 -1.49 -13.55
C ALA A 87 -0.93 -2.42 -13.02
N TYR A 88 0.17 -2.57 -13.74
CA TYR A 88 1.32 -3.36 -13.27
C TYR A 88 1.99 -2.78 -12.02
N ASP A 89 2.13 -1.45 -11.93
CA ASP A 89 2.62 -0.79 -10.72
C ASP A 89 1.74 -1.08 -9.49
N MET A 90 0.41 -1.07 -9.65
CA MET A 90 -0.53 -1.40 -8.57
C MET A 90 -0.38 -2.87 -8.12
N LEU A 91 -0.23 -3.80 -9.06
CA LEU A 91 0.02 -5.22 -8.76
C LEU A 91 1.35 -5.41 -8.02
N MET A 92 2.41 -4.74 -8.48
CA MET A 92 3.74 -4.79 -7.87
C MET A 92 3.75 -4.24 -6.43
N LYS A 93 3.00 -3.15 -6.15
CA LYS A 93 2.82 -2.65 -4.78
C LYS A 93 2.12 -3.66 -3.90
N HIS A 94 1.08 -4.30 -4.43
CA HIS A 94 0.30 -5.25 -3.66
C HIS A 94 1.12 -6.50 -3.28
N LEU A 95 1.95 -7.00 -4.20
CA LEU A 95 2.84 -8.14 -3.98
C LEU A 95 4.09 -7.80 -3.14
N GLY A 96 4.17 -6.59 -2.57
CA GLY A 96 5.29 -6.18 -1.74
C GLY A 96 6.60 -5.94 -2.50
N GLY A 97 6.55 -5.76 -3.84
CA GLY A 97 7.72 -5.59 -4.69
C GLY A 97 8.59 -4.36 -4.36
N TYR A 98 8.03 -3.33 -3.72
CA TYR A 98 8.78 -2.13 -3.31
C TYR A 98 9.44 -2.22 -1.93
N SER A 99 9.07 -3.21 -1.12
CA SER A 99 9.46 -3.30 0.29
C SER A 99 10.93 -3.74 0.49
N ASP A 100 11.51 -4.40 -0.51
CA ASP A 100 12.78 -5.14 -0.36
C ASP A 100 13.85 -4.82 -1.40
N LEU A 101 13.63 -3.88 -2.33
CA LEU A 101 14.72 -3.42 -3.17
C LEU A 101 15.57 -2.38 -2.41
N LYS A 102 16.47 -2.88 -1.56
CA LYS A 102 17.79 -2.24 -1.36
C LYS A 102 18.62 -2.20 -2.66
N LEU A 103 18.07 -2.71 -3.75
CA LEU A 103 18.54 -2.48 -5.09
C LEU A 103 18.04 -1.10 -5.53
N ASN A 104 18.95 -0.14 -5.56
CA ASN A 104 18.68 1.14 -6.20
C ASN A 104 18.43 0.87 -7.69
N ILE A 105 17.14 0.79 -8.08
CA ILE A 105 16.70 0.42 -9.43
C ILE A 105 17.33 1.32 -10.49
N ASN A 106 17.63 2.58 -10.12
CA ASN A 106 18.30 3.55 -10.99
C ASN A 106 19.80 3.26 -11.21
N SER A 107 20.36 2.24 -10.55
CA SER A 107 21.78 1.84 -10.64
C SER A 107 21.99 0.43 -11.16
N LEU A 108 20.91 -0.29 -11.50
CA LEU A 108 21.01 -1.61 -12.10
C LEU A 108 21.16 -1.47 -13.63
N PRO A 109 22.13 -2.14 -14.24
CA PRO A 109 22.19 -2.25 -15.71
C PRO A 109 20.95 -3.00 -16.22
N ASP A 110 20.51 -2.68 -17.43
CA ASP A 110 19.31 -3.26 -18.07
C ASP A 110 19.32 -4.81 -18.11
N SER A 111 20.52 -5.42 -18.07
CA SER A 111 20.72 -6.88 -18.00
C SER A 111 20.31 -7.54 -16.68
N ASP A 112 20.16 -6.77 -15.60
CA ASP A 112 19.78 -7.29 -14.28
C ASP A 112 18.26 -7.28 -14.06
N LEU A 113 17.49 -6.80 -15.02
CA LEU A 113 16.02 -6.76 -14.96
C LEU A 113 15.42 -8.17 -14.87
N ASP A 114 15.98 -9.13 -15.63
CA ASP A 114 15.54 -10.53 -15.61
C ASP A 114 15.72 -11.15 -14.23
N ARG A 115 16.83 -10.85 -13.55
CA ARG A 115 17.09 -11.32 -12.18
C ARG A 115 16.11 -10.73 -11.16
N VAL A 116 15.72 -9.47 -11.34
CA VAL A 116 14.69 -8.83 -10.49
C VAL A 116 13.32 -9.48 -10.73
N ILE A 117 12.98 -9.74 -11.99
CA ILE A 117 11.75 -10.45 -12.38
C ILE A 117 11.71 -11.85 -11.74
N ASP A 118 12.81 -12.60 -11.80
CA ASP A 118 12.89 -13.95 -11.22
C ASP A 118 12.68 -13.95 -9.69
N ILE A 119 13.27 -12.99 -8.98
CA ILE A 119 13.10 -12.83 -7.52
C ILE A 119 11.64 -12.53 -7.17
N LEU A 120 10.98 -11.69 -7.96
CA LEU A 120 9.59 -11.31 -7.76
C LEU A 120 8.64 -12.48 -8.03
N ILE A 121 8.88 -13.23 -9.11
CA ILE A 121 8.09 -14.43 -9.47
C ILE A 121 8.23 -15.48 -8.36
N ALA A 122 9.45 -15.78 -7.92
CA ALA A 122 9.69 -16.78 -6.88
C ALA A 122 8.87 -16.47 -5.62
N ARG A 123 8.80 -15.21 -5.18
CA ARG A 123 8.04 -14.80 -3.99
C ARG A 123 6.53 -14.96 -4.13
N SER A 124 5.96 -14.70 -5.31
CA SER A 124 4.52 -14.90 -5.56
C SER A 124 4.07 -16.37 -5.51
N THR A 125 5.01 -17.32 -5.56
CA THR A 125 4.72 -18.76 -5.53
C THR A 125 4.86 -19.41 -4.15
N TYR A 126 5.26 -18.66 -3.12
CA TYR A 126 5.45 -19.18 -1.75
C TYR A 126 4.32 -18.84 -0.75
N ASP A 127 3.21 -18.23 -1.22
CA ASP A 127 2.00 -17.97 -0.41
C ASP A 127 0.89 -19.02 -0.66
N GLU A 128 1.26 -20.31 -0.75
CA GLU A 128 0.36 -21.47 -0.53
C GLU A 128 0.74 -22.20 0.76
#